data_AF-A0A520QGL2-F1
#
_entry.id   AF-A0A520QGL2-F1
#
_cell.length_a   1.000
_cell.length_b   1.000
_cell.length_c   1.000
_cell.angle_alpha   90.00
_cell.angle_beta   90.00
_cell.angle_gamma   90.00
#
_symmetry.space_group_name_H-M   'P 1'
#
loop_
_entity.id
_entity.type
_entity.pdbx_description
1 polymer ?
#
loop_
_entity_poly.entity_id
_entity_poly.type
_entity_poly.pdbx_seq_one_letter_code
_entity_poly.pdbx_strand_id
1 'polypeptide(L)'
;MTTSPSLSAPSPAPRPRAGSDAWAGAMTNVPREHGFEPLAVDGSIPADLRGTQYRNGPGLVELMGRRYGHWFDGDGLISAVRFSDAGAHGAAKITQTQGLLEERERGKPYFGAYGTRPPGMFNPMRVIRAAKGTSKNPANTALMAWDARLFALCEIGRPFEVDPETLDAIGETDLGGVIPRSFSAHPHGVAARGAQYNIGTRIGRPNALDLFVMRADGSAGRLVTLPLEAPTMVHDFAVTERHAVIFVAPLRLRLLPTLLGRRAFADSLEWDHARGTEVILVPLDAPASARRFRVPSFWAWHYGNAFERDGKIVVDLVRYRDFPTSAAWLAG
;
A
#
# COMPACT_ATOMS: atom_id res chain seq x y z
N MET A 1 -37.57 8.11 45.33
CA MET A 1 -37.22 7.02 44.39
C MET A 1 -36.81 7.68 43.08
N THR A 2 -35.63 7.30 42.62
CA THR A 2 -34.79 7.93 41.59
C THR A 2 -35.38 7.80 40.19
N THR A 3 -35.59 8.92 39.52
CA THR A 3 -35.95 9.00 38.09
C THR A 3 -34.71 8.77 37.24
N SER A 4 -34.76 7.77 36.35
CA SER A 4 -33.70 7.48 35.38
C SER A 4 -33.65 8.57 34.30
N PRO A 5 -32.47 9.03 33.85
CA PRO A 5 -32.35 9.97 32.76
C PRO A 5 -32.60 9.26 31.42
N SER A 6 -33.48 9.81 30.59
CA SER A 6 -33.68 9.35 29.21
C SER A 6 -32.47 9.74 28.37
N LEU A 7 -31.73 8.76 27.85
CA LEU A 7 -30.70 8.99 26.84
C LEU A 7 -31.42 9.30 25.51
N SER A 8 -31.29 10.54 25.03
CA SER A 8 -31.74 10.94 23.70
C SER A 8 -30.84 10.29 22.65
N ALA A 9 -31.43 9.61 21.67
CA ALA A 9 -30.71 9.11 20.51
C ALA A 9 -29.97 10.25 19.79
N PRO A 10 -28.75 10.03 19.27
CA PRO A 10 -28.03 11.03 18.50
C PRO A 10 -28.83 11.39 17.24
N SER A 11 -29.01 12.69 16.99
CA SER A 11 -29.67 13.17 15.78
C SER A 11 -28.96 12.66 14.53
N PRO A 12 -29.69 12.22 13.49
CA PRO A 12 -29.09 11.82 12.23
C PRO A 12 -28.32 12.99 11.63
N ALA A 13 -27.11 12.71 11.14
CA ALA A 13 -26.28 13.70 10.47
C ALA A 13 -27.06 14.35 9.30
N PRO A 14 -26.95 15.67 9.09
CA PRO A 14 -27.64 16.34 8.01
C PRO A 14 -27.21 15.75 6.66
N ARG A 15 -28.19 15.39 5.82
CA ARG A 15 -27.91 14.92 4.45
C ARG A 15 -27.22 16.04 3.67
N PRO A 16 -26.14 15.75 2.92
CA PRO A 16 -25.47 16.74 2.09
C PRO A 16 -26.47 17.38 1.09
N ARG A 17 -26.42 18.70 0.96
CA ARG A 17 -27.20 19.43 -0.06
C ARG A 17 -26.72 19.01 -1.44
N ALA A 18 -27.66 18.68 -2.33
CA ALA A 18 -27.38 18.46 -3.74
C ALA A 18 -26.79 19.76 -4.34
N GLY A 19 -25.50 19.72 -4.73
CA GLY A 19 -24.77 20.88 -5.26
C GLY A 19 -23.26 20.86 -4.99
N SER A 20 -22.80 20.09 -3.99
CA SER A 20 -21.41 19.64 -3.91
C SER A 20 -21.39 18.19 -4.39
N ASP A 21 -20.47 17.86 -5.29
CA ASP A 21 -20.15 16.48 -5.62
C ASP A 21 -20.02 15.66 -4.33
N ALA A 22 -20.98 14.76 -4.06
CA ALA A 22 -21.06 14.07 -2.78
C ALA A 22 -19.78 13.27 -2.47
N TRP A 23 -19.00 12.93 -3.50
CA TRP A 23 -17.69 12.30 -3.39
C TRP A 23 -16.60 13.23 -2.84
N ALA A 24 -16.71 14.56 -3.04
CA ALA A 24 -15.70 15.51 -2.58
C ALA A 24 -15.58 15.54 -1.05
N GLY A 25 -16.67 15.23 -0.34
CA GLY A 25 -16.64 15.04 1.12
C GLY A 25 -15.78 13.84 1.57
N ALA A 26 -15.50 12.88 0.69
CA ALA A 26 -14.56 11.78 0.96
C ALA A 26 -13.09 12.20 0.74
N MET A 27 -12.84 13.40 0.20
CA MET A 27 -11.52 13.94 -0.11
C MET A 27 -11.13 15.05 0.87
N THR A 28 -11.39 14.84 2.15
CA THR A 28 -10.99 15.73 3.26
C THR A 28 -10.17 14.96 4.28
N ASN A 29 -9.43 15.68 5.14
CA ASN A 29 -8.76 15.05 6.27
C ASN A 29 -9.77 14.34 7.16
N VAL A 30 -9.35 13.24 7.77
CA VAL A 30 -10.15 12.57 8.80
C VAL A 30 -10.48 13.57 9.91
N PRO A 31 -11.78 13.74 10.26
CA PRO A 31 -12.19 14.80 11.18
C PRO A 31 -11.87 14.46 12.64
N ARG A 32 -11.70 13.17 12.97
CA ARG A 32 -11.49 12.69 14.33
C ARG A 32 -10.74 11.36 14.32
N GLU A 33 -9.71 11.24 15.15
CA GLU A 33 -9.08 9.97 15.52
C GLU A 33 -9.72 9.43 16.81
N HIS A 34 -9.83 8.11 16.92
CA HIS A 34 -10.32 7.44 18.14
C HIS A 34 -9.83 5.99 18.22
N GLY A 35 -9.74 5.47 19.46
CA GLY A 35 -9.55 4.05 19.72
C GLY A 35 -10.83 3.24 19.49
N PHE A 36 -10.83 1.97 19.92
CA PHE A 36 -12.00 1.11 19.81
C PHE A 36 -13.15 1.61 20.70
N GLU A 37 -14.19 2.13 20.07
CA GLU A 37 -15.42 2.63 20.69
C GLU A 37 -16.63 1.81 20.19
N PRO A 38 -17.69 1.60 20.99
CA PRO A 38 -18.88 0.89 20.54
C PRO A 38 -19.51 1.53 19.31
N LEU A 39 -19.88 0.72 18.31
CA LEU A 39 -20.58 1.17 17.11
C LEU A 39 -22.09 0.94 17.25
N ALA A 40 -22.88 1.85 16.68
CA ALA A 40 -24.31 1.61 16.47
C ALA A 40 -24.49 0.51 15.41
N VAL A 41 -25.39 -0.42 15.67
CA VAL A 41 -25.66 -1.58 14.80
C VAL A 41 -27.13 -1.58 14.43
N ASP A 42 -27.40 -1.48 13.13
CA ASP A 42 -28.72 -1.72 12.56
C ASP A 42 -28.78 -3.18 12.08
N GLY A 43 -29.76 -3.95 12.57
CA GLY A 43 -29.87 -5.40 12.32
C GLY A 43 -29.13 -6.25 13.36
N SER A 44 -28.55 -7.37 12.94
CA SER A 44 -27.88 -8.33 13.83
C SER A 44 -26.54 -8.79 13.28
N ILE A 45 -25.50 -8.75 14.10
CA ILE A 45 -24.18 -9.30 13.77
C ILE A 45 -24.25 -10.83 13.89
N PRO A 46 -23.79 -11.60 12.87
CA PRO A 46 -23.72 -13.05 12.96
C PRO A 46 -22.89 -13.53 14.16
N ALA A 47 -23.39 -14.53 14.89
CA ALA A 47 -22.75 -15.00 16.12
C ALA A 47 -21.40 -15.69 15.88
N ASP A 48 -21.13 -16.14 14.65
CA ASP A 48 -19.88 -16.74 14.20
C ASP A 48 -18.87 -15.71 13.65
N LEU A 49 -19.29 -14.47 13.39
CA LEU A 49 -18.37 -13.40 12.98
C LEU A 49 -17.57 -12.89 14.18
N ARG A 50 -16.33 -13.35 14.30
CA ARG A 50 -15.38 -12.93 15.35
C ARG A 50 -14.04 -12.54 14.73
N GLY A 51 -13.49 -11.43 15.18
CA GLY A 51 -12.21 -10.91 14.69
C GLY A 51 -12.27 -9.43 14.38
N THR A 52 -11.25 -8.92 13.69
CA THR A 52 -11.14 -7.50 13.34
C THR A 52 -10.99 -7.35 11.83
N GLN A 53 -11.87 -6.58 11.21
CA GLN A 53 -11.68 -6.10 9.85
C GLN A 53 -10.86 -4.81 9.92
N TYR A 54 -9.68 -4.82 9.30
CA TYR A 54 -8.85 -3.64 9.15
C TYR A 54 -8.94 -3.08 7.72
N ARG A 55 -8.84 -1.76 7.58
CA ARG A 55 -8.76 -1.06 6.30
C ARG A 55 -7.75 0.09 6.43
N ASN A 56 -6.91 0.24 5.41
CA ASN A 56 -5.97 1.34 5.29
C ASN A 56 -6.37 2.28 4.15
N GLY A 57 -5.83 3.49 4.18
CA GLY A 57 -6.02 4.49 3.15
C GLY A 57 -5.35 5.81 3.53
N PRO A 58 -5.31 6.79 2.62
CA PRO A 58 -4.89 8.15 2.96
C PRO A 58 -5.92 8.79 3.91
N GLY A 59 -5.48 9.12 5.14
CA GLY A 59 -6.29 9.86 6.11
C GLY A 59 -6.16 11.37 6.03
N LEU A 60 -5.08 11.84 5.39
CA LEU A 60 -4.80 13.25 5.18
C LEU A 60 -4.72 13.54 3.69
N VAL A 61 -5.50 14.51 3.21
CA VAL A 61 -5.39 15.08 1.86
C VAL A 61 -4.59 16.38 1.84
N GLU A 62 -4.41 17.00 3.01
CA GLU A 62 -3.60 18.20 3.22
C GLU A 62 -2.84 18.15 4.54
N LEU A 63 -1.69 18.81 4.59
CA LEU A 63 -0.85 18.93 5.77
C LEU A 63 -0.39 20.39 5.93
N MET A 64 -0.68 21.00 7.08
CA MET A 64 -0.30 22.38 7.42
C MET A 64 -0.68 23.40 6.34
N GLY A 65 -1.94 23.35 5.87
CA GLY A 65 -2.50 24.28 4.88
C GLY A 65 -2.02 24.04 3.44
N ARG A 66 -1.31 22.94 3.18
CA ARG A 66 -0.89 22.56 1.83
C ARG A 66 -1.46 21.21 1.46
N ARG A 67 -2.28 21.22 0.40
CA ARG A 67 -2.84 20.01 -0.20
C ARG A 67 -1.74 19.16 -0.85
N TYR A 68 -1.87 17.85 -0.71
CA TYR A 68 -1.08 16.90 -1.47
C TYR A 68 -1.43 16.98 -2.97
N GLY A 69 -0.45 16.69 -3.82
CA GLY A 69 -0.61 16.69 -5.28
C GLY A 69 -1.44 15.51 -5.81
N HIS A 70 -1.57 14.44 -5.03
CA HIS A 70 -2.39 13.27 -5.36
C HIS A 70 -2.84 12.58 -4.06
N TRP A 71 -4.05 12.02 -4.06
CA TRP A 71 -4.60 11.27 -2.90
C TRP A 71 -3.71 10.12 -2.40
N PHE A 72 -2.90 9.47 -3.27
CA PHE A 72 -1.92 8.45 -2.84
C PHE A 72 -0.82 8.99 -1.93
N ASP A 73 -0.62 10.30 -1.88
CA ASP A 73 0.45 10.90 -1.08
C ASP A 73 0.07 11.11 0.40
N GLY A 74 -1.21 10.96 0.71
CA GLY A 74 -1.75 11.18 2.05
C GLY A 74 -1.19 10.22 3.08
N ASP A 75 -0.94 10.70 4.30
CA ASP A 75 -0.50 9.85 5.39
C ASP A 75 -1.55 8.80 5.75
N GLY A 76 -1.11 7.59 6.12
CA GLY A 76 -1.98 6.45 6.37
C GLY A 76 -2.94 6.65 7.52
N LEU A 77 -4.17 6.19 7.34
CA LEU A 77 -5.20 6.05 8.35
C LEU A 77 -5.67 4.60 8.38
N ILE A 78 -5.51 3.98 9.53
CA ILE A 78 -6.06 2.66 9.78
C ILE A 78 -7.43 2.85 10.40
N SER A 79 -8.44 2.29 9.74
CA SER A 79 -9.78 2.09 10.29
C SER A 79 -9.98 0.61 10.58
N ALA A 80 -10.63 0.31 11.70
CA ALA A 80 -10.85 -1.07 12.14
C ALA A 80 -12.25 -1.25 12.71
N VAL A 81 -12.86 -2.42 12.47
CA VAL A 81 -14.09 -2.86 13.12
C VAL A 81 -13.84 -4.23 13.76
N ARG A 82 -13.97 -4.29 15.07
CA ARG A 82 -13.79 -5.50 15.88
C ARG A 82 -15.13 -6.08 16.29
N PHE A 83 -15.32 -7.35 15.99
CA PHE A 83 -16.50 -8.14 16.32
C PHE A 83 -16.16 -9.11 17.46
N SER A 84 -16.85 -8.95 18.59
CA SER A 84 -16.74 -9.82 19.76
C SER A 84 -18.12 -10.06 20.38
N ASP A 85 -18.16 -10.78 21.50
CA ASP A 85 -19.42 -10.98 22.26
C ASP A 85 -19.96 -9.67 22.86
N ALA A 86 -19.13 -8.62 22.92
CA ALA A 86 -19.54 -7.26 23.32
C ALA A 86 -20.12 -6.44 22.15
N GLY A 87 -20.29 -7.04 20.97
CA GLY A 87 -20.80 -6.36 19.77
C GLY A 87 -19.68 -5.85 18.85
N ALA A 88 -19.94 -4.76 18.12
CA ALA A 88 -18.98 -4.13 17.21
C ALA A 88 -18.33 -2.90 17.85
N HIS A 89 -16.99 -2.84 17.80
CA HIS A 89 -16.22 -1.67 18.21
C HIS A 89 -15.40 -1.15 17.04
N GLY A 90 -15.39 0.17 16.83
CA GLY A 90 -14.71 0.83 15.71
C GLY A 90 -13.55 1.70 16.18
N ALA A 91 -12.47 1.73 15.41
CA ALA A 91 -11.32 2.60 15.65
C ALA A 91 -10.87 3.27 14.34
N ALA A 92 -10.27 4.45 14.43
CA ALA A 92 -9.68 5.17 13.32
C ALA A 92 -8.48 5.99 13.81
N LYS A 93 -7.26 5.67 13.36
CA LYS A 93 -6.03 6.37 13.77
C LYS A 93 -5.09 6.62 12.60
N ILE A 94 -4.55 7.83 12.54
CA ILE A 94 -3.49 8.19 11.63
C ILE A 94 -2.22 7.47 12.08
N THR A 95 -1.61 6.74 11.17
CA THR A 95 -0.34 6.07 11.40
C THR A 95 0.74 7.14 11.59
N GLN A 96 1.29 7.22 12.80
CA GLN A 96 2.33 8.19 13.16
C GLN A 96 3.69 7.76 12.59
N THR A 97 3.84 7.82 11.26
CA THR A 97 5.07 7.45 10.57
C THR A 97 6.19 8.44 10.87
N GLN A 98 7.44 7.99 10.77
CA GLN A 98 8.61 8.85 10.98
C GLN A 98 8.60 10.08 10.04
N GLY A 99 8.12 9.90 8.79
CA GLY A 99 8.01 10.99 7.82
C GLY A 99 6.97 12.04 8.22
N LEU A 100 5.81 11.61 8.73
CA LEU A 100 4.78 12.52 9.23
C LEU A 100 5.26 13.30 10.47
N LEU A 101 5.88 12.59 11.42
CA LEU A 101 6.44 13.20 12.62
C LEU A 101 7.50 14.25 12.27
N GLU A 102 8.38 13.95 11.31
CA GLU A 102 9.40 14.89 10.84
C GLU A 102 8.79 16.15 10.18
N GLU A 103 7.74 16.02 9.37
CA GLU A 103 7.07 17.18 8.76
C GLU A 103 6.35 18.05 9.79
N ARG A 104 5.78 17.43 10.83
CA ARG A 104 5.15 18.13 11.96
C ARG A 104 6.19 18.87 12.81
N GLU A 105 7.31 18.24 13.14
CA GLU A 105 8.42 18.88 13.88
C GLU A 105 8.97 20.09 13.12
N ARG A 106 9.09 19.99 11.79
CA ARG A 106 9.52 21.08 10.91
C ARG A 106 8.46 22.18 10.73
N GLY A 107 7.21 21.93 11.12
CA GLY A 107 6.07 22.81 10.90
C GLY A 107 5.72 23.05 9.42
N LYS A 108 6.18 22.18 8.50
CA LYS A 108 5.91 22.31 7.06
C LYS A 108 6.11 20.99 6.30
N PRO A 109 5.36 20.76 5.21
CA PRO A 109 5.65 19.65 4.30
C PRO A 109 7.08 19.73 3.76
N TYR A 110 7.73 18.57 3.68
CA TYR A 110 9.15 18.44 3.34
C TYR A 110 9.40 17.35 2.28
N PHE A 111 8.58 16.31 2.26
CA PHE A 111 8.77 15.18 1.35
C PHE A 111 8.03 15.36 0.03
N GLY A 112 8.48 14.60 -0.97
CA GLY A 112 7.74 14.36 -2.19
C GLY A 112 7.24 12.92 -2.19
N ALA A 113 6.25 12.64 -3.01
CA ALA A 113 5.58 11.35 -3.06
C ALA A 113 5.19 11.02 -4.52
N TYR A 114 4.10 10.29 -4.71
CA TYR A 114 3.60 9.88 -6.03
C TYR A 114 3.27 11.10 -6.90
N GLY A 115 2.36 11.97 -6.46
CA GLY A 115 1.97 13.19 -7.19
C GLY A 115 2.51 14.49 -6.60
N THR A 116 2.98 14.47 -5.36
CA THR A 116 3.49 15.66 -4.67
C THR A 116 4.96 15.86 -5.03
N ARG A 117 5.24 16.97 -5.72
CA ARG A 117 6.62 17.41 -5.94
C ARG A 117 7.25 17.84 -4.61
N PRO A 118 8.45 17.32 -4.26
CA PRO A 118 9.11 17.72 -3.03
C PRO A 118 9.49 19.22 -3.06
N PRO A 119 9.36 19.95 -1.94
CA PRO A 119 9.82 21.33 -1.85
C PRO A 119 11.34 21.45 -1.99
N GLY A 120 11.80 22.61 -2.48
CA GLY A 120 13.22 22.90 -2.68
C GLY A 120 13.82 22.19 -3.90
N MET A 121 14.08 22.96 -4.96
CA MET A 121 14.83 22.46 -6.11
C MET A 121 16.29 22.23 -5.71
N PHE A 122 16.92 21.19 -6.26
CA PHE A 122 18.34 20.90 -6.06
C PHE A 122 18.79 20.62 -4.60
N ASN A 123 17.87 20.23 -3.72
CA ASN A 123 18.21 19.87 -2.33
C ASN A 123 19.10 18.60 -2.29
N PRO A 124 20.39 18.69 -1.88
CA PRO A 124 21.30 17.54 -1.88
C PRO A 124 20.89 16.45 -0.87
N MET A 125 20.16 16.83 0.20
CA MET A 125 19.63 15.86 1.16
C MET A 125 18.68 14.84 0.51
N ARG A 126 18.03 15.19 -0.61
CA ARG A 126 17.16 14.25 -1.34
C ARG A 126 17.97 13.09 -1.93
N VAL A 127 19.14 13.38 -2.50
CA VAL A 127 20.04 12.35 -3.04
C VAL A 127 20.58 11.47 -1.92
N ILE A 128 20.99 12.07 -0.80
CA ILE A 128 21.48 11.34 0.38
C ILE A 128 20.41 10.40 0.93
N ARG A 129 19.17 10.89 1.09
CA ARG A 129 18.04 10.08 1.60
C ARG A 129 17.67 8.95 0.64
N ALA A 130 17.60 9.22 -0.66
CA ALA A 130 17.34 8.18 -1.65
C ALA A 130 18.40 7.08 -1.63
N ALA A 131 19.68 7.46 -1.52
CA ALA A 131 20.78 6.51 -1.38
C ALA A 131 20.67 5.67 -0.11
N LYS A 132 20.31 6.30 1.02
CA LYS A 132 20.10 5.63 2.32
C LYS A 132 18.76 4.89 2.45
N GLY A 133 17.83 5.08 1.52
CA GLY A 133 16.49 4.49 1.58
C GLY A 133 15.57 5.12 2.64
N THR A 134 15.82 6.38 3.03
CA THR A 134 15.09 7.07 4.10
C THR A 134 14.10 8.11 3.56
N SER A 135 13.36 7.74 2.50
CA SER A 135 12.24 8.52 1.96
C SER A 135 11.03 8.43 2.90
N LYS A 136 10.01 9.28 2.71
CA LYS A 136 8.76 9.18 3.49
C LYS A 136 8.02 7.90 3.10
N ASN A 137 7.78 7.04 4.09
CA ASN A 137 6.84 5.94 4.00
C ASN A 137 5.51 6.38 4.63
N PRO A 138 4.43 6.59 3.87
CA PRO A 138 3.14 7.03 4.40
C PRO A 138 2.33 5.89 5.03
N ALA A 139 2.72 4.63 4.81
CA ALA A 139 2.06 3.44 5.34
C ALA A 139 0.53 3.43 5.12
N ASN A 140 0.07 3.76 3.91
CA ASN A 140 -1.31 4.15 3.62
C ASN A 140 -2.07 3.24 2.64
N THR A 141 -1.44 2.20 2.10
CA THR A 141 -1.99 1.49 0.93
C THR A 141 -2.81 0.27 1.33
N ALA A 142 -2.24 -0.61 2.17
CA ALA A 142 -2.91 -1.83 2.62
C ALA A 142 -2.46 -2.23 4.03
N LEU A 143 -3.04 -3.31 4.54
CA LEU A 143 -2.65 -3.94 5.80
C LEU A 143 -2.40 -5.42 5.59
N MET A 144 -1.46 -5.96 6.35
CA MET A 144 -1.12 -7.39 6.36
C MET A 144 -1.03 -7.87 7.78
N ALA A 145 -1.77 -8.95 8.09
CA ALA A 145 -1.61 -9.68 9.33
C ALA A 145 -0.69 -10.88 9.09
N TRP A 146 0.33 -11.03 9.92
CA TRP A 146 1.24 -12.17 9.87
C TRP A 146 1.92 -12.34 11.23
N ASP A 147 2.01 -13.59 11.71
CA ASP A 147 2.69 -13.91 12.98
C ASP A 147 2.18 -13.08 14.17
N ALA A 148 0.85 -13.00 14.32
CA ALA A 148 0.14 -12.19 15.32
C ALA A 148 0.45 -10.67 15.30
N ARG A 149 1.15 -10.18 14.28
CA ARG A 149 1.50 -8.77 14.08
C ARG A 149 0.70 -8.17 12.94
N LEU A 150 0.54 -6.85 12.96
CA LEU A 150 -0.17 -6.09 11.95
C LEU A 150 0.77 -5.07 11.29
N PHE A 151 0.81 -5.07 9.96
CA PHE A 151 1.71 -4.22 9.19
C PHE A 151 0.91 -3.33 8.24
N ALA A 152 1.05 -2.01 8.39
CA ALA A 152 0.62 -1.02 7.41
C ALA A 152 1.65 -0.94 6.29
N LEU A 153 1.19 -1.11 5.05
CA LEU A 153 2.05 -1.28 3.89
C LEU A 153 1.93 -0.11 2.92
N CYS A 154 3.05 0.24 2.30
CA CYS A 154 3.15 1.13 1.15
C CYS A 154 4.36 0.70 0.31
N GLU A 155 4.19 0.63 -1.00
CA GLU A 155 5.15 0.05 -1.94
C GLU A 155 6.53 0.73 -2.00
N ILE A 156 6.67 1.92 -1.41
CA ILE A 156 7.93 2.70 -1.38
C ILE A 156 8.78 2.46 -0.12
N GLY A 157 8.29 1.70 0.86
CA GLY A 157 8.94 1.54 2.15
C GLY A 157 8.92 0.12 2.68
N ARG A 158 9.50 -0.05 3.88
CA ARG A 158 9.42 -1.30 4.64
C ARG A 158 8.01 -1.47 5.23
N PRO A 159 7.60 -2.69 5.62
CA PRO A 159 6.41 -2.88 6.43
C PRO A 159 6.48 -2.01 7.68
N PHE A 160 5.41 -1.27 7.96
CA PHE A 160 5.29 -0.44 9.15
C PHE A 160 4.41 -1.16 10.16
N GLU A 161 4.99 -1.63 11.26
CA GLU A 161 4.27 -2.35 12.29
C GLU A 161 3.40 -1.40 13.12
N VAL A 162 2.20 -1.88 13.44
CA VAL A 162 1.23 -1.21 14.31
C VAL A 162 0.68 -2.21 15.31
N ASP A 163 0.30 -1.72 16.49
CA ASP A 163 -0.35 -2.52 17.51
C ASP A 163 -1.78 -2.89 17.05
N PRO A 164 -2.16 -4.17 16.94
CA PRO A 164 -3.49 -4.58 16.47
C PRO A 164 -4.63 -4.27 17.46
N GLU A 165 -4.31 -4.00 18.72
CA GLU A 165 -5.24 -3.67 19.81
C GLU A 165 -5.50 -2.18 19.93
N THR A 166 -4.50 -1.34 19.67
CA THR A 166 -4.64 0.12 19.85
C THR A 166 -4.52 0.92 18.56
N LEU A 167 -4.06 0.29 17.47
CA LEU A 167 -3.63 0.92 16.22
C LEU A 167 -2.49 1.93 16.40
N ASP A 168 -1.74 1.84 17.50
CA ASP A 168 -0.57 2.68 17.72
C ASP A 168 0.58 2.28 16.80
N ALA A 169 1.34 3.28 16.37
CA ALA A 169 2.53 3.08 15.57
C ALA A 169 3.64 2.41 16.41
N ILE A 170 4.18 1.30 15.90
CA ILE A 170 5.37 0.65 16.47
C ILE A 170 6.61 1.07 15.66
N GLY A 171 6.56 0.98 14.33
CA GLY A 171 7.61 1.48 13.45
C GLY A 171 7.93 0.58 12.25
N GLU A 172 8.86 1.02 11.40
CA GLU A 172 9.32 0.21 10.26
C GLU A 172 10.17 -0.97 10.71
N THR A 173 10.00 -2.13 10.06
CA THR A 173 10.79 -3.34 10.32
C THR A 173 11.37 -3.90 9.02
N ASP A 174 12.61 -4.42 9.06
CA ASP A 174 13.17 -5.21 7.97
C ASP A 174 12.97 -6.72 8.15
N LEU A 175 12.18 -7.13 9.14
CA LEU A 175 11.96 -8.54 9.51
C LEU A 175 13.28 -9.29 9.72
N GLY A 176 14.20 -8.70 10.49
CA GLY A 176 15.51 -9.31 10.77
C GLY A 176 16.44 -9.27 9.55
N GLY A 177 16.36 -8.20 8.76
CA GLY A 177 17.18 -7.99 7.56
C GLY A 177 16.68 -8.71 6.30
N VAL A 178 15.54 -9.39 6.34
CA VAL A 178 14.92 -10.03 5.16
C VAL A 178 14.50 -8.99 4.12
N ILE A 179 13.94 -7.86 4.57
CA ILE A 179 13.39 -6.80 3.73
C ILE A 179 14.32 -5.58 3.77
N PRO A 180 15.25 -5.43 2.82
CA PRO A 180 16.25 -4.37 2.92
C PRO A 180 15.71 -2.97 2.68
N ARG A 181 14.69 -2.81 1.81
CA ARG A 181 14.21 -1.48 1.38
C ARG A 181 12.70 -1.38 1.22
N SER A 182 12.11 -2.20 0.36
CA SER A 182 10.71 -2.06 -0.04
C SER A 182 9.97 -3.38 0.06
N PHE A 183 8.67 -3.27 0.28
CA PHE A 183 7.73 -4.38 0.37
C PHE A 183 6.40 -3.90 -0.22
N SER A 184 5.89 -4.59 -1.24
CA SER A 184 4.63 -4.21 -1.88
C SER A 184 3.48 -4.25 -0.87
N ALA A 185 2.48 -3.40 -1.11
CA ALA A 185 1.25 -3.41 -0.35
C ALA A 185 0.32 -4.60 -0.66
N HIS A 186 0.71 -5.49 -1.58
CA HIS A 186 -0.14 -6.57 -2.09
C HIS A 186 0.46 -7.96 -1.80
N PRO A 187 0.52 -8.39 -0.53
CA PRO A 187 0.90 -9.75 -0.21
C PRO A 187 -0.20 -10.74 -0.63
N HIS A 188 0.21 -11.92 -1.10
CA HIS A 188 -0.70 -13.00 -1.53
C HIS A 188 -0.53 -14.23 -0.65
N GLY A 189 -1.61 -14.65 0.02
CA GLY A 189 -1.65 -15.87 0.83
C GLY A 189 -1.90 -17.11 -0.02
N VAL A 190 -1.12 -18.18 0.21
CA VAL A 190 -1.30 -19.50 -0.39
C VAL A 190 -1.56 -20.50 0.72
N ALA A 191 -2.84 -20.77 0.98
CA ALA A 191 -3.28 -21.61 2.09
C ALA A 191 -2.65 -23.02 2.06
N ALA A 192 -2.58 -23.65 0.88
CA ALA A 192 -1.97 -24.97 0.69
C ALA A 192 -0.49 -25.04 1.10
N ARG A 193 0.20 -23.89 1.16
CA ARG A 193 1.61 -23.78 1.59
C ARG A 193 1.78 -23.23 2.99
N GLY A 194 0.71 -22.81 3.67
CA GLY A 194 0.79 -22.11 4.94
C GLY A 194 1.71 -20.89 4.88
N ALA A 195 1.70 -20.15 3.76
CA ALA A 195 2.63 -19.05 3.53
C ALA A 195 1.97 -17.90 2.77
N GLN A 196 2.49 -16.70 2.99
CA GLN A 196 2.21 -15.50 2.22
C GLN A 196 3.45 -15.14 1.40
N TYR A 197 3.23 -14.61 0.21
CA TYR A 197 4.29 -14.18 -0.70
C TYR A 197 4.16 -12.70 -0.96
N ASN A 198 5.29 -12.02 -1.15
CA ASN A 198 5.28 -10.62 -1.53
C ASN A 198 6.51 -10.25 -2.35
N ILE A 199 6.54 -9.05 -2.92
CA ILE A 199 7.64 -8.54 -3.72
C ILE A 199 8.20 -7.23 -3.16
N GLY A 200 9.46 -6.92 -3.49
CA GLY A 200 10.08 -5.64 -3.16
C GLY A 200 10.95 -5.13 -4.31
N THR A 201 10.66 -3.93 -4.81
CA THR A 201 11.42 -3.33 -5.91
C THR A 201 12.64 -2.56 -5.39
N ARG A 202 13.83 -2.92 -5.89
CA ARG A 202 15.08 -2.20 -5.68
C ARG A 202 15.35 -1.26 -6.83
N ILE A 203 15.35 0.03 -6.53
CA ILE A 203 15.70 1.07 -7.49
C ILE A 203 17.13 1.56 -7.20
N GLY A 204 18.05 1.38 -8.15
CA GLY A 204 19.46 1.71 -7.98
C GLY A 204 20.40 0.75 -8.70
N ARG A 205 21.59 0.53 -8.13
CA ARG A 205 22.59 -0.38 -8.71
C ARG A 205 22.80 -1.59 -7.78
N PRO A 206 22.38 -2.81 -8.15
CA PRO A 206 21.55 -3.16 -9.32
C PRO A 206 20.06 -2.81 -9.13
N ASN A 207 19.33 -2.64 -10.24
CA ASN A 207 17.87 -2.67 -10.21
C ASN A 207 17.42 -4.13 -10.13
N ALA A 208 16.52 -4.43 -9.22
CA ALA A 208 16.06 -5.80 -9.02
C ALA A 208 14.68 -5.84 -8.36
N LEU A 209 14.05 -7.00 -8.40
CA LEU A 209 12.84 -7.33 -7.66
C LEU A 209 13.15 -8.52 -6.76
N ASP A 210 12.94 -8.38 -5.46
CA ASP A 210 13.00 -9.51 -4.53
C ASP A 210 11.62 -10.17 -4.44
N LEU A 211 11.58 -11.50 -4.47
CA LEU A 211 10.42 -12.29 -4.08
C LEU A 211 10.63 -12.79 -2.65
N PHE A 212 9.71 -12.45 -1.76
CA PHE A 212 9.70 -12.82 -0.35
C PHE A 212 8.66 -13.89 -0.06
N VAL A 213 8.89 -14.62 1.02
CA VAL A 213 7.95 -15.55 1.63
C VAL A 213 7.88 -15.30 3.13
N MET A 214 6.69 -15.32 3.68
CA MET A 214 6.43 -15.31 5.13
C MET A 214 5.59 -16.52 5.46
N ARG A 215 6.12 -17.40 6.31
CA ARG A 215 5.51 -18.70 6.63
C ARG A 215 4.70 -18.62 7.93
N ALA A 216 3.76 -19.54 8.10
CA ALA A 216 2.94 -19.61 9.30
C ALA A 216 3.72 -19.96 10.59
N ASP A 217 4.96 -20.45 10.47
CA ASP A 217 5.87 -20.71 11.59
C ASP A 217 6.62 -19.45 12.09
N GLY A 218 6.26 -18.27 11.59
CA GLY A 218 6.91 -17.00 11.94
C GLY A 218 8.23 -16.75 11.22
N SER A 219 8.66 -17.65 10.32
CA SER A 219 9.87 -17.41 9.51
C SER A 219 9.58 -16.60 8.26
N ALA A 220 10.44 -15.63 7.96
CA ALA A 220 10.44 -14.87 6.72
C ALA A 220 11.73 -15.12 5.94
N GLY A 221 11.66 -15.02 4.62
CA GLY A 221 12.84 -15.18 3.77
C GLY A 221 12.68 -14.58 2.39
N ARG A 222 13.79 -14.46 1.68
CA ARG A 222 13.85 -14.02 0.29
C ARG A 222 14.13 -15.23 -0.59
N LEU A 223 13.19 -15.59 -1.46
CA LEU A 223 13.26 -16.76 -2.35
C LEU A 223 14.19 -16.54 -3.52
N VAL A 224 14.12 -15.37 -4.16
CA VAL A 224 14.95 -15.02 -5.31
C VAL A 224 15.05 -13.50 -5.46
N THR A 225 16.17 -13.03 -6.00
CA THR A 225 16.32 -11.67 -6.50
C THR A 225 16.37 -11.73 -8.02
N LEU A 226 15.37 -11.12 -8.66
CA LEU A 226 15.22 -11.07 -10.11
C LEU A 226 15.81 -9.75 -10.63
N PRO A 227 16.77 -9.75 -11.56
CA PRO A 227 17.28 -8.52 -12.14
C PRO A 227 16.18 -7.80 -12.94
N LEU A 228 16.17 -6.47 -12.87
CA LEU A 228 15.32 -5.60 -13.68
C LEU A 228 16.20 -4.78 -14.65
N GLU A 229 15.77 -4.66 -15.91
CA GLU A 229 16.54 -3.96 -16.95
C GLU A 229 16.70 -2.44 -16.66
N ALA A 230 15.77 -1.86 -15.92
CA ALA A 230 15.74 -0.42 -15.62
C ALA A 230 15.01 -0.15 -14.29
N PRO A 231 15.20 1.03 -13.68
CA PRO A 231 14.31 1.52 -12.64
C PRO A 231 12.87 1.52 -13.15
N THR A 232 11.97 0.85 -12.43
CA THR A 232 10.56 0.74 -12.79
C THR A 232 9.71 0.56 -11.54
N MET A 233 8.39 0.45 -11.73
CA MET A 233 7.41 0.18 -10.69
C MET A 233 6.72 -1.15 -11.01
N VAL A 234 6.69 -2.03 -10.02
CA VAL A 234 5.88 -3.26 -10.04
C VAL A 234 4.99 -3.17 -8.81
N HIS A 235 3.71 -2.84 -9.04
CA HIS A 235 2.75 -2.53 -7.98
C HIS A 235 2.27 -3.80 -7.28
N ASP A 236 1.77 -4.75 -8.08
CA ASP A 236 1.20 -6.02 -7.63
C ASP A 236 1.72 -7.17 -8.53
N PHE A 237 1.43 -8.40 -8.12
CA PHE A 237 1.75 -9.63 -8.82
C PHE A 237 0.65 -10.67 -8.56
N ALA A 238 0.76 -11.86 -9.13
CA ALA A 238 -0.18 -12.93 -8.86
C ALA A 238 0.55 -14.19 -8.38
N VAL A 239 -0.14 -15.01 -7.60
CA VAL A 239 0.43 -16.26 -7.06
C VAL A 239 -0.57 -17.38 -7.26
N THR A 240 -0.05 -18.53 -7.66
CA THR A 240 -0.76 -19.81 -7.71
C THR A 240 -0.19 -20.72 -6.62
N GLU A 241 -0.72 -21.94 -6.49
CA GLU A 241 -0.12 -22.93 -5.59
C GLU A 241 1.35 -23.21 -5.91
N ARG A 242 1.83 -23.09 -7.16
CA ARG A 242 3.22 -23.48 -7.50
C ARG A 242 4.08 -22.38 -8.11
N HIS A 243 3.49 -21.26 -8.48
CA HIS A 243 4.18 -20.19 -9.20
C HIS A 243 3.80 -18.80 -8.69
N ALA A 244 4.79 -17.92 -8.58
CA ALA A 244 4.56 -16.48 -8.63
C ALA A 244 4.64 -16.02 -10.10
N VAL A 245 3.73 -15.13 -10.47
CA VAL A 245 3.60 -14.54 -11.81
C VAL A 245 3.75 -13.04 -11.68
N ILE A 246 4.83 -12.50 -12.21
CA ILE A 246 5.17 -11.08 -12.08
C ILE A 246 5.11 -10.44 -13.46
N PHE A 247 4.42 -9.31 -13.58
CA PHE A 247 4.30 -8.57 -14.82
C PHE A 247 5.06 -7.25 -14.71
N VAL A 248 6.18 -7.17 -15.43
CA VAL A 248 6.99 -5.96 -15.53
C VAL A 248 6.55 -5.22 -16.78
N ALA A 249 5.63 -4.27 -16.59
CA ALA A 249 5.16 -3.40 -17.66
C ALA A 249 6.33 -2.57 -18.25
N PRO A 250 6.22 -2.05 -19.48
CA PRO A 250 7.27 -1.27 -20.12
C PRO A 250 7.34 0.18 -19.59
N LEU A 251 7.25 0.34 -18.28
CA LEU A 251 7.36 1.58 -17.54
C LEU A 251 8.83 1.78 -17.13
N ARG A 252 9.34 3.00 -17.26
CA ARG A 252 10.69 3.37 -16.79
C ARG A 252 10.62 4.61 -15.92
N LEU A 253 11.33 4.60 -14.81
CA LEU A 253 11.45 5.74 -13.92
C LEU A 253 12.71 6.55 -14.26
N ARG A 254 12.53 7.81 -14.63
CA ARG A 254 13.63 8.78 -14.74
C ARG A 254 13.94 9.40 -13.39
N LEU A 255 14.90 8.79 -12.70
CA LEU A 255 15.30 9.20 -11.35
C LEU A 255 15.83 10.64 -11.25
N LEU A 256 16.59 11.10 -12.24
CA LEU A 256 17.30 12.39 -12.12
C LEU A 256 16.34 13.59 -11.93
N PRO A 257 15.29 13.79 -12.74
CA PRO A 257 14.28 14.83 -12.48
C PRO A 257 13.65 14.77 -11.09
N THR A 258 13.32 13.58 -10.58
CA THR A 258 12.75 13.39 -9.24
C THR A 258 13.75 13.75 -8.14
N LEU A 259 15.00 13.30 -8.26
CA LEU A 259 16.07 13.60 -7.30
C LEU A 259 16.40 15.09 -7.25
N LEU A 260 16.38 15.78 -8.40
CA LEU A 260 16.55 17.23 -8.46
C LEU A 260 15.30 18.01 -8.01
N GLY A 261 14.16 17.33 -7.80
CA GLY A 261 12.90 17.94 -7.35
C GLY A 261 12.21 18.74 -8.45
N ARG A 262 12.50 18.43 -9.70
CA ARG A 262 11.88 19.09 -10.86
C ARG A 262 10.51 18.52 -11.18
N ARG A 263 10.27 17.25 -10.83
CA ARG A 263 9.06 16.47 -11.13
C ARG A 263 8.64 15.64 -9.92
N ALA A 264 7.35 15.33 -9.80
CA ALA A 264 6.89 14.28 -8.89
C ALA A 264 7.31 12.89 -9.43
N PHE A 265 7.07 11.84 -8.65
CA PHE A 265 7.38 10.49 -9.07
C PHE A 265 6.57 10.09 -10.31
N ALA A 266 5.25 10.33 -10.29
CA ALA A 266 4.34 10.01 -11.38
C ALA A 266 4.74 10.68 -12.71
N ASP A 267 5.10 11.97 -12.68
CA ASP A 267 5.57 12.73 -13.85
C ASP A 267 6.91 12.24 -14.43
N SER A 268 7.60 11.38 -13.69
CA SER A 268 8.92 10.83 -14.05
C SER A 268 8.83 9.41 -14.60
N LEU A 269 7.62 8.86 -14.71
CA LEU A 269 7.34 7.55 -15.30
C LEU A 269 7.10 7.70 -16.81
N GLU A 270 7.87 6.96 -17.60
CA GLU A 270 7.80 6.95 -19.06
C GLU A 270 7.39 5.58 -19.58
N TRP A 271 6.47 5.56 -20.54
CA TRP A 271 5.91 4.33 -21.12
C TRP A 271 6.46 4.06 -22.52
N ASP A 272 6.87 2.83 -22.78
CA ASP A 272 7.41 2.40 -24.08
C ASP A 272 6.66 1.19 -24.64
N HIS A 273 5.67 1.42 -25.52
CA HIS A 273 4.87 0.36 -26.11
C HIS A 273 5.69 -0.72 -26.83
N ALA A 274 6.84 -0.37 -27.43
CA ALA A 274 7.61 -1.30 -28.25
C ALA A 274 8.27 -2.42 -27.43
N ARG A 275 8.43 -2.23 -26.11
CA ARG A 275 9.08 -3.22 -25.23
C ARG A 275 8.17 -4.35 -24.77
N GLY A 276 6.85 -4.19 -24.88
CA GLY A 276 5.87 -5.15 -24.34
C GLY A 276 5.91 -5.26 -22.80
N THR A 277 5.00 -6.04 -22.24
CA THR A 277 5.03 -6.40 -20.82
C THR A 277 5.83 -7.69 -20.66
N GLU A 278 6.90 -7.66 -19.85
CA GLU A 278 7.64 -8.88 -19.50
C GLU A 278 6.85 -9.66 -18.44
N VAL A 279 6.69 -10.96 -18.66
CA VAL A 279 6.12 -11.89 -17.70
C VAL A 279 7.25 -12.75 -17.14
N ILE A 280 7.40 -12.73 -15.82
CA ILE A 280 8.35 -13.55 -15.09
C ILE A 280 7.56 -14.61 -14.31
N LEU A 281 7.74 -15.87 -14.67
CA LEU A 281 7.18 -17.03 -13.97
C LEU A 281 8.24 -17.61 -13.05
N VAL A 282 7.99 -17.56 -11.74
CA VAL A 282 8.91 -18.08 -10.72
C VAL A 282 8.29 -19.33 -10.08
N PRO A 283 8.81 -20.53 -10.34
CA PRO A 283 8.41 -21.73 -9.61
C PRO A 283 8.79 -21.58 -8.13
N LEU A 284 7.83 -21.72 -7.22
CA LEU A 284 8.05 -21.44 -5.79
C LEU A 284 9.02 -22.43 -5.14
N ASP A 285 9.07 -23.67 -5.63
CA ASP A 285 9.96 -24.74 -5.14
C ASP A 285 11.33 -24.75 -5.86
N ALA A 286 11.45 -24.05 -6.98
CA ALA A 286 12.72 -23.88 -7.69
C ALA A 286 12.89 -22.44 -8.21
N PRO A 287 12.98 -21.42 -7.33
CA PRO A 287 12.95 -20.01 -7.72
C PRO A 287 14.06 -19.61 -8.71
N ALA A 288 15.20 -20.30 -8.68
CA ALA A 288 16.31 -20.08 -9.60
C ALA A 288 15.99 -20.46 -11.06
N SER A 289 14.93 -21.24 -11.29
CA SER A 289 14.48 -21.67 -12.63
C SER A 289 13.43 -20.72 -13.25
N ALA A 290 13.40 -19.47 -12.79
CA ALA A 290 12.46 -18.47 -13.28
C ALA A 290 12.53 -18.32 -14.81
N ARG A 291 11.35 -18.31 -15.46
CA ARG A 291 11.21 -18.17 -16.91
C ARG A 291 10.68 -16.78 -17.25
N ARG A 292 11.19 -16.21 -18.34
CA ARG A 292 10.84 -14.87 -18.80
C ARG A 292 10.36 -14.92 -20.25
N PHE A 293 9.29 -14.21 -20.55
CA PHE A 293 8.81 -13.98 -21.91
C PHE A 293 8.09 -12.65 -21.99
N ARG A 294 7.73 -12.20 -23.19
CA ARG A 294 7.03 -10.93 -23.40
C ARG A 294 5.66 -11.16 -24.03
N VAL A 295 4.74 -10.29 -23.67
CA VAL A 295 3.39 -10.19 -24.26
C VAL A 295 3.16 -8.74 -24.72
N PRO A 296 2.13 -8.47 -25.55
CA PRO A 296 1.77 -7.10 -25.93
C PRO A 296 1.63 -6.20 -24.69
N SER A 297 2.08 -4.95 -24.78
CA SER A 297 2.11 -4.03 -23.64
C SER A 297 0.74 -3.84 -23.01
N PHE A 298 0.67 -3.87 -21.69
CA PHE A 298 -0.49 -3.47 -20.91
C PHE A 298 -0.05 -3.06 -19.50
N TRP A 299 -0.89 -2.27 -18.83
CA TRP A 299 -0.72 -1.93 -17.42
C TRP A 299 -1.79 -2.61 -16.58
N ALA A 300 -1.45 -3.02 -15.38
CA ALA A 300 -2.40 -3.51 -14.39
C ALA A 300 -1.97 -2.98 -13.03
N TRP A 301 -2.92 -2.35 -12.33
CA TRP A 301 -2.76 -2.07 -10.91
C TRP A 301 -3.02 -3.38 -10.16
N HIS A 302 -4.19 -4.00 -10.33
CA HIS A 302 -4.60 -5.13 -9.49
C HIS A 302 -4.85 -6.42 -10.28
N TYR A 303 -4.51 -7.53 -9.63
CA TYR A 303 -4.82 -8.89 -10.08
C TYR A 303 -5.98 -9.45 -9.24
N GLY A 304 -6.98 -10.03 -9.89
CA GLY A 304 -8.11 -10.65 -9.22
C GLY A 304 -7.72 -11.97 -8.54
N ASN A 305 -7.13 -12.89 -9.31
CA ASN A 305 -6.55 -14.13 -8.80
C ASN A 305 -5.64 -14.79 -9.86
N ALA A 306 -4.86 -15.79 -9.46
CA ALA A 306 -4.23 -16.72 -10.38
C ALA A 306 -4.39 -18.18 -9.92
N PHE A 307 -4.54 -19.10 -10.86
CA PHE A 307 -4.65 -20.53 -10.58
C PHE A 307 -4.09 -21.38 -11.72
N GLU A 308 -3.84 -22.65 -11.44
CA GLU A 308 -3.35 -23.61 -12.42
C GLU A 308 -4.49 -24.55 -12.84
N ARG A 309 -4.67 -24.74 -14.14
CA ARG A 309 -5.69 -25.63 -14.70
C ARG A 309 -5.24 -26.17 -16.06
N ASP A 310 -5.35 -27.48 -16.25
CA ASP A 310 -5.03 -28.17 -17.52
C ASP A 310 -3.63 -27.84 -18.06
N GLY A 311 -2.62 -27.82 -17.17
CA GLY A 311 -1.23 -27.50 -17.52
C GLY A 311 -0.98 -26.02 -17.85
N LYS A 312 -1.96 -25.13 -17.61
CA LYS A 312 -1.86 -23.69 -17.83
C LYS A 312 -1.90 -22.93 -16.51
N ILE A 313 -1.30 -21.75 -16.49
CA ILE A 313 -1.52 -20.75 -15.44
C ILE A 313 -2.51 -19.72 -15.99
N VAL A 314 -3.62 -19.53 -15.28
CA VAL A 314 -4.66 -18.53 -15.58
C VAL A 314 -4.48 -17.38 -14.60
N VAL A 315 -4.53 -16.15 -15.10
CA VAL A 315 -4.44 -14.93 -14.28
C VAL A 315 -5.57 -14.00 -14.68
N ASP A 316 -6.41 -13.65 -13.72
CA ASP A 316 -7.48 -12.67 -13.87
C ASP A 316 -6.95 -11.31 -13.39
N LEU A 317 -7.13 -10.25 -14.18
CA LEU A 317 -6.54 -8.93 -13.89
C LEU A 317 -7.36 -7.78 -14.44
N VAL A 318 -7.23 -6.61 -13.80
CA VAL A 318 -7.84 -5.36 -14.30
C VAL A 318 -6.88 -4.71 -15.29
N ARG A 319 -7.19 -4.88 -16.58
CA ARG A 319 -6.28 -4.48 -17.68
C ARG A 319 -6.53 -3.04 -18.12
N TYR A 320 -5.45 -2.26 -18.16
CA TYR A 320 -5.37 -0.97 -18.83
C TYR A 320 -4.52 -1.08 -20.09
N ARG A 321 -4.86 -0.30 -21.11
CA ARG A 321 -4.11 -0.27 -22.37
C ARG A 321 -2.65 0.16 -22.16
N ASP A 322 -2.46 1.19 -21.34
CA ASP A 322 -1.18 1.78 -21.01
C ASP A 322 -1.25 2.55 -19.68
N PHE A 323 -0.08 2.80 -19.09
CA PHE A 323 0.01 3.54 -17.83
C PHE A 323 -0.54 4.97 -17.91
N PRO A 324 -0.22 5.80 -18.94
CA PRO A 324 -0.70 7.18 -19.00
C PRO A 324 -2.23 7.29 -18.99
N THR A 325 -2.94 6.41 -19.70
CA THR A 325 -4.41 6.38 -19.68
C THR A 325 -4.92 6.12 -18.26
N SER A 326 -4.34 5.13 -17.55
CA SER A 326 -4.73 4.84 -16.16
C SER A 326 -4.39 5.98 -15.20
N ALA A 327 -3.23 6.63 -15.39
CA ALA A 327 -2.81 7.75 -14.57
C ALA A 327 -3.73 8.96 -14.76
N ALA A 328 -4.23 9.20 -15.97
CA ALA A 328 -5.21 10.25 -16.24
C ALA A 328 -6.53 10.03 -15.49
N TRP A 329 -7.01 8.79 -15.38
CA TRP A 329 -8.18 8.46 -14.54
C TRP A 329 -7.95 8.72 -13.06
N LEU A 330 -6.72 8.49 -12.58
CA LEU A 330 -6.36 8.69 -11.16
C LEU A 330 -6.06 10.16 -10.82
N ALA A 331 -5.78 10.99 -11.81
CA ALA A 331 -5.44 12.41 -11.66
C ALA A 331 -6.64 13.35 -11.49
N GLY A 332 -7.85 12.79 -11.27
CA GLY A 332 -9.16 13.47 -11.21
C GLY A 332 -9.15 14.86 -10.58
#